data_AF-A0A6I9N6B8-F1
#
_entry.id   AF-A0A6I9N6B8-F1
#
_cell.length_a   1.000
_cell.length_b   1.000
_cell.length_c   1.000
_cell.angle_alpha   90.00
_cell.angle_beta   90.00
_cell.angle_gamma   90.00
#
_symmetry.space_group_name_H-M   'P 1'
#
loop_
_entity.id
_entity.type
_entity.pdbx_description
1 polymer ?
#
loop_
_entity_poly.entity_id
_entity_poly.type
_entity_poly.pdbx_seq_one_letter_code
_entity_poly.pdbx_strand_id
1 'polypeptide(L)'
;MASLKSALLYSNRVLTTLKNQTHVIYIKRTLLLPRLPLFKRAEGRLITFGRQSSSTVAKAQRGEDSLLKWLLLLIPATTFGLGTWQMKRRQWKMQLIAELNRLTTAEPIPLPLDPHELQSLEYRRVKVRGQFDHSQELYILPRSPVDPEKEAREAGTLSSSGETGAYVVTPFYCTDLGITILVNRGYVPKRKIRPESRMKGQVRASHDFT
;
A
#
# COMPACT_ATOMS: atom_id res chain seq x y z
N MET A 1 23.97 43.95 -26.79
CA MET A 1 23.52 43.39 -25.49
C MET A 1 22.34 42.46 -25.71
N ALA A 2 22.60 41.26 -26.22
CA ALA A 2 21.56 40.28 -26.54
C ALA A 2 22.14 38.85 -26.42
N SER A 3 22.39 38.40 -25.18
CA SER A 3 22.74 36.98 -24.94
C SER A 3 22.59 36.65 -23.45
N LEU A 4 21.39 36.77 -22.91
CA LEU A 4 21.10 36.26 -21.55
C LEU A 4 19.62 35.91 -21.30
N LYS A 5 18.72 36.19 -22.24
CA LYS A 5 17.29 35.85 -22.11
C LYS A 5 16.91 34.47 -22.68
N SER A 6 17.79 33.82 -23.45
CA SER A 6 17.54 32.49 -24.04
C SER A 6 17.82 31.32 -23.09
N ALA A 7 18.67 31.50 -22.08
CA ALA A 7 19.05 30.43 -21.15
C ALA A 7 17.98 30.10 -20.09
N LEU A 8 17.13 31.07 -19.72
CA LEU A 8 16.11 30.90 -18.68
C LEU A 8 14.80 30.27 -19.20
N LEU A 9 14.55 30.28 -20.51
CA LEU A 9 13.37 29.65 -21.10
C LEU A 9 13.54 28.15 -21.38
N TYR A 10 14.77 27.64 -21.39
CA TYR A 10 15.02 26.22 -21.63
C TYR A 10 14.90 25.34 -20.37
N SER A 11 15.03 25.93 -19.18
CA SER A 11 15.00 25.17 -17.92
C SER A 11 13.59 24.72 -17.50
N ASN A 12 12.55 25.50 -17.82
CA ASN A 12 11.18 25.17 -17.40
C ASN A 12 10.50 24.07 -18.23
N ARG A 13 11.04 23.70 -19.40
CA ARG A 13 10.50 22.58 -20.21
C ARG A 13 11.06 21.20 -19.82
N VAL A 14 12.16 21.15 -19.06
CA VAL A 14 12.76 19.90 -18.59
C VAL A 14 12.16 19.46 -17.25
N LEU A 15 11.60 20.39 -16.47
CA LEU A 15 10.99 20.09 -15.19
C LEU A 15 9.57 19.47 -15.30
N THR A 16 8.87 19.69 -16.41
CA THR A 16 7.51 19.18 -16.61
C THR A 16 7.45 17.74 -17.11
N THR A 17 8.54 17.22 -17.70
CA THR A 17 8.61 15.84 -18.20
C THR A 17 8.97 14.81 -17.12
N LEU A 18 9.46 15.23 -15.96
CA LEU A 18 9.82 14.33 -14.85
C LEU A 18 8.68 14.06 -13.84
N LYS A 19 7.54 14.76 -13.95
CA LYS A 19 6.41 14.60 -13.01
C LYS A 19 5.47 13.42 -13.34
N ASN A 20 5.58 12.84 -14.55
CA ASN A 20 4.66 11.80 -15.03
C ASN A 20 5.17 10.35 -14.93
N GLN A 21 6.27 10.09 -14.23
CA GLN A 21 6.75 8.72 -13.99
C GLN A 21 6.60 8.31 -12.53
N THR A 22 5.35 8.21 -12.06
CA THR A 22 5.03 7.38 -10.89
C THR A 22 5.01 5.91 -11.32
N HIS A 23 6.19 5.31 -11.48
CA HIS A 23 6.29 3.86 -11.47
C HIS A 23 6.03 3.40 -10.03
N VAL A 24 4.87 2.77 -9.83
CA VAL A 24 4.56 1.98 -8.65
C VAL A 24 5.63 0.91 -8.53
N ILE A 25 6.58 1.11 -7.61
CA ILE A 25 7.62 0.14 -7.30
C ILE A 25 6.93 -1.04 -6.58
N TYR A 26 6.63 -2.09 -7.34
CA TYR A 26 6.22 -3.39 -6.79
C TYR A 26 7.49 -4.09 -6.29
N ILE A 27 7.70 -4.11 -4.98
CA ILE A 27 8.76 -4.91 -4.36
C ILE A 27 8.30 -6.38 -4.41
N LYS A 28 8.73 -7.13 -5.43
CA LYS A 28 8.67 -8.60 -5.40
C LYS A 28 9.74 -9.11 -4.43
N ARG A 29 9.31 -9.49 -3.21
CA ARG A 29 10.12 -10.34 -2.32
C ARG A 29 10.16 -11.75 -2.91
N THR A 30 11.24 -12.09 -3.62
CA THR A 30 11.57 -13.48 -3.96
C THR A 30 12.96 -13.78 -3.40
N LEU A 31 13.01 -14.17 -2.13
CA LEU A 31 14.20 -14.78 -1.53
C LEU A 31 14.08 -16.30 -1.70
N LEU A 32 14.75 -16.82 -2.73
CA LEU A 32 15.06 -18.25 -2.84
C LEU A 32 16.59 -18.39 -2.86
N LEU A 33 17.16 -18.63 -1.69
CA LEU A 33 18.52 -19.16 -1.53
C LEU A 33 18.52 -20.63 -1.97
N PRO A 34 19.38 -21.08 -2.90
CA PRO A 34 19.55 -22.50 -3.14
C PRO A 34 20.31 -23.13 -1.95
N ARG A 35 19.74 -24.21 -1.42
CA ARG A 35 20.36 -25.10 -0.42
C ARG A 35 21.62 -25.74 -1.02
N LEU A 36 22.78 -25.51 -0.40
CA LEU A 36 24.01 -26.28 -0.64
C LEU A 36 23.87 -27.68 -0.02
N PRO A 37 24.28 -28.77 -0.71
CA PRO A 37 24.15 -30.11 -0.17
C PRO A 37 25.27 -30.47 0.80
N LEU A 38 24.84 -31.20 1.83
CA LEU A 38 25.53 -32.04 2.80
C LEU A 38 26.92 -32.60 2.38
N PHE A 39 27.87 -32.38 3.29
CA PHE A 39 29.02 -33.22 3.66
C PHE A 39 29.28 -34.50 2.83
N LYS A 40 30.41 -34.53 2.10
CA LYS A 40 31.14 -35.77 1.80
C LYS A 40 32.34 -35.93 2.72
N ARG A 41 32.36 -37.06 3.39
CA ARG A 41 33.43 -37.61 4.25
C ARG A 41 34.65 -37.94 3.38
N ALA A 42 35.82 -37.40 3.75
CA ALA A 42 37.12 -37.84 3.25
C ALA A 42 38.05 -38.04 4.44
N GLU A 43 38.80 -39.14 4.39
CA GLU A 43 39.58 -39.73 5.46
C GLU A 43 40.83 -38.93 5.87
N GLY A 44 41.15 -39.02 7.16
CA GLY A 44 42.49 -39.34 7.65
C GLY A 44 43.66 -38.49 7.16
N ARG A 45 43.92 -37.37 7.86
CA ARG A 45 45.30 -36.98 8.20
C ARG A 45 45.32 -36.06 9.42
N LEU A 46 45.87 -36.57 10.51
CA LEU A 46 46.24 -35.82 11.71
C LEU A 46 47.37 -34.85 11.31
N ILE A 47 47.08 -33.56 11.21
CA ILE A 47 48.12 -32.53 11.14
C ILE A 47 48.07 -31.74 12.43
N THR A 48 49.17 -31.84 13.15
CA THR A 48 49.51 -31.12 14.37
C THR A 48 49.31 -29.61 14.18
N PHE A 49 48.43 -29.00 14.97
CA PHE A 49 48.33 -27.55 15.08
C PHE A 49 49.56 -27.04 15.84
N GLY A 50 50.65 -26.82 15.10
CA GLY A 50 51.75 -25.99 15.54
C GLY A 50 51.25 -24.55 15.66
N ARG A 51 51.22 -24.03 16.90
CA ARG A 51 51.04 -22.61 17.17
C ARG A 51 52.17 -21.83 16.50
N GLN A 52 51.89 -21.24 15.35
CA GLN A 52 52.75 -20.22 14.74
C GLN A 52 52.11 -18.86 14.96
N SER A 53 52.49 -18.22 16.07
CA SER A 53 52.48 -16.77 16.15
C SER A 53 53.54 -16.26 15.18
N SER A 54 53.10 -15.74 14.04
CA SER A 54 53.95 -14.98 13.11
C SER A 54 53.44 -13.54 13.06
N SER A 55 54.08 -12.70 13.84
CA SER A 55 54.02 -11.25 13.74
C SER A 55 55.06 -10.78 12.71
N THR A 56 54.65 -10.50 11.48
CA THR A 56 55.45 -9.66 10.57
C THR A 56 54.58 -8.93 9.54
N VAL A 57 54.57 -7.60 9.72
CA VAL A 57 54.67 -6.58 8.65
C VAL A 57 53.40 -6.25 7.87
N ALA A 58 52.65 -5.32 8.45
CA ALA A 58 52.23 -4.05 7.86
C ALA A 58 52.56 -3.84 6.36
N LYS A 59 51.75 -4.39 5.45
CA LYS A 59 51.62 -3.85 4.08
C LYS A 59 50.30 -4.16 3.34
N ALA A 60 49.37 -4.89 3.95
CA ALA A 60 48.01 -5.10 3.41
C ALA A 60 46.96 -4.09 3.93
N GLN A 61 47.30 -3.30 4.96
CA GLN A 61 46.31 -2.50 5.70
C GLN A 61 45.79 -1.28 4.94
N ARG A 62 46.55 -0.67 4.02
CA ARG A 62 46.16 0.63 3.42
C ARG A 62 44.88 0.57 2.57
N GLY A 63 44.61 -0.57 1.92
CA GLY A 63 43.40 -0.79 1.13
C GLY A 63 42.19 -1.12 2.01
N GLU A 64 42.37 -2.00 2.99
CA GLU A 64 41.32 -2.41 3.93
C GLU A 64 40.93 -1.26 4.87
N ASP A 65 41.89 -0.47 5.37
CA ASP A 65 41.63 0.72 6.19
C ASP A 65 40.86 1.80 5.42
N SER A 66 41.12 1.94 4.12
CA SER A 66 40.37 2.87 3.27
C SER A 66 38.93 2.37 3.08
N LEU A 67 38.74 1.10 2.76
CA LEU A 67 37.40 0.50 2.63
C LEU A 67 36.63 0.54 3.95
N LEU A 68 37.27 0.26 5.08
CA LEU A 68 36.67 0.37 6.41
C LEU A 68 36.28 1.81 6.74
N LYS A 69 37.11 2.80 6.41
CA LYS A 69 36.77 4.23 6.56
C LYS A 69 35.57 4.64 5.71
N TRP A 70 35.53 4.22 4.44
CA TRP A 70 34.40 4.47 3.56
C TRP A 70 33.13 3.76 4.04
N LEU A 71 33.23 2.51 4.49
CA LEU A 71 32.10 1.78 5.06
C LEU A 71 31.59 2.44 6.35
N LEU A 72 32.51 2.88 7.22
CA LEU A 72 32.20 3.57 8.47
C LEU A 72 31.48 4.91 8.21
N LEU A 73 31.78 5.61 7.11
CA LEU A 73 31.07 6.82 6.69
C LEU A 73 29.78 6.55 5.91
N LEU A 74 29.71 5.43 5.18
CA LEU A 74 28.54 5.05 4.39
C LEU A 74 27.35 4.69 5.28
N ILE A 75 27.58 3.98 6.37
CA ILE A 75 26.54 3.56 7.32
C ILE A 75 25.74 4.77 7.87
N PRO A 76 26.36 5.80 8.48
CA PRO A 76 25.62 6.96 8.99
C PRO A 76 24.98 7.79 7.87
N ALA A 77 25.65 7.93 6.72
CA ALA A 77 25.10 8.66 5.57
C ALA A 77 23.82 8.00 5.02
N THR A 78 23.85 6.69 4.82
CA THR A 78 22.69 5.92 4.34
C THR A 78 21.58 5.85 5.38
N THR A 79 21.91 5.67 6.67
CA THR A 79 20.92 5.65 7.76
C THR A 79 20.24 7.01 7.91
N PHE A 80 20.97 8.13 7.77
CA PHE A 80 20.38 9.47 7.80
C PHE A 80 19.48 9.72 6.59
N GLY A 81 19.93 9.34 5.39
CA GLY A 81 19.12 9.41 4.18
C GLY A 81 17.82 8.59 4.30
N LEU A 82 17.92 7.37 4.84
CA LEU A 82 16.76 6.51 5.07
C LEU A 82 15.84 7.08 6.17
N GLY A 83 16.40 7.58 7.27
CA GLY A 83 15.63 8.19 8.36
C GLY A 83 14.85 9.43 7.92
N THR A 84 15.49 10.31 7.15
CA THR A 84 14.82 11.49 6.58
C THR A 84 13.72 11.10 5.58
N TRP A 85 13.94 10.05 4.78
CA TRP A 85 12.90 9.50 3.91
C TRP A 85 11.72 8.93 4.70
N GLN A 86 11.98 8.12 5.73
CA GLN A 86 10.94 7.55 6.60
C GLN A 86 10.08 8.65 7.24
N MET A 87 10.69 9.74 7.70
CA MET A 87 9.97 10.88 8.27
C MET A 87 9.09 11.58 7.24
N LYS A 88 9.63 11.92 6.07
CA LYS A 88 8.85 12.53 4.96
C LYS A 88 7.70 11.60 4.51
N ARG A 89 7.98 10.30 4.40
CA ARG A 89 7.00 9.28 4.03
C ARG A 89 5.86 9.21 5.05
N ARG A 90 6.20 9.23 6.35
CA ARG A 90 5.21 9.28 7.43
C ARG A 90 4.36 10.54 7.34
N GLN A 91 4.98 11.71 7.19
CA GLN A 91 4.24 12.99 7.09
C GLN A 91 3.26 12.99 5.92
N TRP A 92 3.69 12.55 4.74
CA TRP A 92 2.80 12.41 3.58
C TRP A 92 1.61 11.46 3.87
N LYS A 93 1.87 10.32 4.50
CA LYS A 93 0.82 9.37 4.88
C LYS A 93 -0.17 9.98 5.88
N MET A 94 0.32 10.73 6.87
CA MET A 94 -0.55 11.41 7.84
C MET A 94 -1.43 12.47 7.18
N GLN A 95 -0.89 13.23 6.21
CA GLN A 95 -1.66 14.21 5.44
C GLN A 95 -2.78 13.55 4.64
N LEU A 96 -2.50 12.41 3.98
CA LEU A 96 -3.52 11.65 3.26
C LEU A 96 -4.65 11.15 4.19
N ILE A 97 -4.28 10.62 5.36
CA ILE A 97 -5.26 10.16 6.35
C ILE A 97 -6.10 11.33 6.86
N ALA A 98 -5.48 12.48 7.15
CA ALA A 98 -6.18 13.68 7.59
C ALA A 98 -7.17 14.18 6.53
N GLU A 99 -6.78 14.18 5.26
CA GLU A 99 -7.66 14.57 4.16
C GLU A 99 -8.84 13.59 4.01
N LEU A 100 -8.56 12.29 4.04
CA LEU A 100 -9.61 11.27 3.95
C LEU A 100 -10.59 11.37 5.13
N ASN A 101 -10.09 11.58 6.36
CA ASN A 101 -10.92 11.79 7.54
C ASN A 101 -11.77 13.05 7.41
N ARG A 102 -11.23 14.13 6.85
CA ARG A 102 -11.97 15.37 6.58
C ARG A 102 -13.13 15.11 5.63
N LEU A 103 -12.90 14.42 4.52
CA LEU A 103 -13.91 14.13 3.50
C LEU A 103 -15.00 13.17 4.03
N THR A 104 -14.60 12.15 4.77
CA THR A 104 -15.52 11.12 5.32
C THR A 104 -16.33 11.61 6.52
N THR A 105 -15.85 12.64 7.24
CA THR A 105 -16.55 13.23 8.40
C THR A 105 -17.35 14.49 8.02
N ALA A 106 -17.13 15.04 6.83
CA ALA A 106 -17.85 16.21 6.34
C ALA A 106 -19.36 15.95 6.23
N GLU A 107 -20.14 17.03 6.29
CA GLU A 107 -21.59 16.94 6.17
C GLU A 107 -21.99 16.31 4.83
N PRO A 108 -22.93 15.35 4.83
CA PRO A 108 -23.37 14.70 3.61
C PRO A 108 -24.13 15.65 2.69
N ILE A 109 -23.77 15.63 1.41
CA ILE A 109 -24.35 16.50 0.37
C ILE A 109 -25.29 15.73 -0.55
N PRO A 110 -26.23 16.37 -1.27
CA PRO A 110 -26.98 15.69 -2.31
C PRO A 110 -26.04 15.20 -3.44
N LEU A 111 -26.38 14.06 -4.06
CA LEU A 111 -25.62 13.52 -5.18
C LEU A 111 -25.84 14.39 -6.44
N PRO A 112 -24.79 14.98 -7.05
CA PRO A 112 -24.93 15.71 -8.30
C PRO A 112 -25.14 14.78 -9.49
N LEU A 113 -25.76 15.30 -10.55
CA LEU A 113 -26.04 14.57 -11.79
C LEU A 113 -24.87 14.65 -12.80
N ASP A 114 -24.01 15.65 -12.69
CA ASP A 114 -22.90 15.86 -13.62
C ASP A 114 -21.73 14.91 -13.34
N PRO A 115 -21.31 14.06 -14.31
CA PRO A 115 -20.18 13.16 -14.13
C PRO A 115 -18.84 13.84 -13.81
N HIS A 116 -18.66 15.11 -14.21
CA HIS A 116 -17.43 15.84 -13.91
C HIS A 116 -17.31 16.19 -12.43
N GLU A 117 -18.42 16.53 -11.77
CA GLU A 117 -18.46 16.83 -10.34
C GLU A 117 -18.18 15.58 -9.49
N LEU A 118 -18.60 14.39 -9.95
CA LEU A 118 -18.42 13.12 -9.23
C LEU A 118 -16.95 12.78 -8.94
N GLN A 119 -16.01 13.17 -9.81
CA GLN A 119 -14.58 12.92 -9.58
C GLN A 119 -14.05 13.68 -8.35
N SER A 120 -14.62 14.84 -8.05
CA SER A 120 -14.24 15.64 -6.87
C SER A 120 -14.89 15.17 -5.57
N LEU A 121 -15.85 14.25 -5.66
CA LEU A 121 -16.62 13.71 -4.54
C LEU A 121 -16.12 12.35 -4.05
N GLU A 122 -14.91 11.94 -4.45
CA GLU A 122 -14.31 10.72 -3.92
C GLU A 122 -14.23 10.77 -2.38
N TYR A 123 -14.73 9.73 -1.72
CA TYR A 123 -14.82 9.61 -0.26
C TYR A 123 -15.73 10.64 0.45
N ARG A 124 -16.48 11.46 -0.28
CA ARG A 124 -17.50 12.33 0.32
C ARG A 124 -18.77 11.57 0.62
N ARG A 125 -19.39 11.88 1.75
CA ARG A 125 -20.71 11.38 2.10
C ARG A 125 -21.78 12.04 1.24
N VAL A 126 -22.75 11.26 0.80
CA VAL A 126 -23.88 11.73 0.00
C VAL A 126 -25.20 11.26 0.58
N LYS A 127 -26.23 12.10 0.49
CA LYS A 127 -27.60 11.74 0.84
C LYS A 127 -28.36 11.33 -0.41
N VAL A 128 -28.97 10.16 -0.39
CA VAL A 128 -29.80 9.65 -1.48
C VAL A 128 -31.00 8.90 -0.91
N ARG A 129 -32.15 9.01 -1.58
CA ARG A 129 -33.37 8.28 -1.22
C ARG A 129 -33.81 7.40 -2.39
N GLY A 130 -34.27 6.20 -2.06
CA GLY A 130 -34.57 5.21 -3.08
C GLY A 130 -34.75 3.79 -2.56
N GLN A 131 -34.64 2.82 -3.47
CA GLN A 131 -34.84 1.40 -3.19
C GLN A 131 -33.73 0.54 -3.79
N PHE A 132 -33.39 -0.56 -3.11
CA PHE A 132 -32.44 -1.55 -3.62
C PHE A 132 -33.11 -2.53 -4.57
N ASP A 133 -32.45 -2.79 -5.71
CA ASP A 133 -32.79 -3.91 -6.57
C ASP A 133 -32.00 -5.16 -6.13
N HIS A 134 -32.61 -5.95 -5.26
CA HIS A 134 -32.03 -7.21 -4.78
C HIS A 134 -31.98 -8.32 -5.85
N SER A 135 -32.62 -8.14 -7.01
CA SER A 135 -32.58 -9.13 -8.08
C SER A 135 -31.23 -9.13 -8.82
N GLN A 136 -30.53 -7.99 -8.82
CA GLN A 136 -29.27 -7.77 -9.52
C GLN A 136 -28.09 -7.59 -8.56
N GLU A 137 -28.02 -8.37 -7.47
CA GLU A 137 -26.91 -8.29 -6.53
C GLU A 137 -25.61 -8.90 -7.10
N LEU A 138 -24.50 -8.17 -6.95
CA LEU A 138 -23.17 -8.59 -7.34
C LEU A 138 -22.33 -8.94 -6.11
N TYR A 139 -21.54 -10.00 -6.23
CA TYR A 139 -20.61 -10.43 -5.18
C TYR A 139 -19.17 -10.32 -5.66
N ILE A 140 -18.34 -9.58 -4.93
CA ILE A 140 -16.90 -9.45 -5.21
C ILE A 140 -16.14 -10.37 -4.26
N LEU A 141 -15.46 -11.38 -4.79
CA LEU A 141 -14.68 -12.39 -4.06
C LEU A 141 -13.32 -12.65 -4.71
N PRO A 142 -12.32 -13.15 -3.96
CA PRO A 142 -12.28 -13.28 -2.51
C PRO A 142 -11.93 -11.93 -1.84
N ARG A 143 -12.60 -11.60 -0.74
CA ARG A 143 -12.27 -10.42 0.09
C ARG A 143 -11.97 -10.85 1.52
N SER A 144 -10.99 -10.23 2.14
CA SER A 144 -10.74 -10.33 3.59
C SER A 144 -11.60 -9.29 4.32
N PRO A 145 -12.10 -9.56 5.54
CA PRO A 145 -12.64 -8.52 6.39
C PRO A 145 -11.53 -7.53 6.71
N VAL A 146 -11.90 -6.24 6.75
CA VAL A 146 -11.04 -5.15 7.20
C VAL A 146 -11.44 -4.87 8.64
N ASP A 147 -10.59 -5.23 9.58
CA ASP A 147 -10.77 -4.98 11.00
C ASP A 147 -9.52 -4.25 11.51
N PRO A 148 -9.63 -2.96 11.88
CA PRO A 148 -8.49 -2.15 12.31
C PRO A 148 -7.75 -2.75 13.51
N GLU A 149 -8.47 -3.36 14.47
CA GLU A 149 -7.86 -3.92 15.67
C GLU A 149 -7.09 -5.20 15.34
N LYS A 150 -7.70 -6.06 14.52
CA LYS A 150 -7.06 -7.29 14.06
C LYS A 150 -5.84 -6.98 13.19
N GLU A 151 -5.97 -6.04 12.25
CA GLU A 151 -4.87 -5.61 11.38
C GLU A 151 -3.72 -5.00 12.17
N ALA A 152 -4.00 -4.20 13.21
CA ALA A 152 -2.97 -3.64 14.10
C ALA A 152 -2.23 -4.73 14.89
N ARG A 153 -2.93 -5.76 15.37
CA ARG A 153 -2.34 -6.90 16.10
C ARG A 153 -1.49 -7.79 15.21
N GLU A 154 -1.93 -8.01 13.98
CA GLU A 154 -1.25 -8.88 13.02
C GLU A 154 -0.19 -8.13 12.18
N ALA A 155 -0.08 -6.81 12.32
CA ALA A 155 0.88 -6.00 11.59
C ALA A 155 2.32 -6.51 11.78
N GLY A 156 2.97 -6.91 10.68
CA GLY A 156 4.33 -7.46 10.68
C GLY A 156 4.42 -8.98 10.75
N THR A 157 3.29 -9.68 10.87
CA THR A 157 3.25 -11.15 10.85
C THR A 157 3.24 -11.66 9.40
N LEU A 158 4.03 -12.71 9.11
CA LEU A 158 4.14 -13.30 7.76
C LEU A 158 2.97 -14.24 7.41
N SER A 159 2.13 -14.57 8.39
CA SER A 159 1.00 -15.49 8.25
C SER A 159 -0.31 -14.74 8.42
N SER A 160 -1.02 -14.49 7.32
CA SER A 160 -2.39 -14.01 7.35
C SER A 160 -3.32 -15.18 7.05
N SER A 161 -3.81 -15.88 8.09
CA SER A 161 -4.98 -16.76 7.92
C SER A 161 -6.23 -15.88 8.00
N GLY A 162 -6.45 -15.10 6.94
CA GLY A 162 -7.61 -14.22 6.83
C GLY A 162 -8.85 -15.04 6.52
N GLU A 163 -9.91 -14.83 7.29
CA GLU A 163 -11.24 -15.30 6.88
C GLU A 163 -11.59 -14.69 5.52
N THR A 164 -12.04 -15.53 4.59
CA THR A 164 -12.43 -15.04 3.26
C THR A 164 -13.95 -14.89 3.18
N GLY A 165 -14.39 -13.84 2.51
CA GLY A 165 -15.80 -13.55 2.24
C GLY A 165 -15.97 -12.75 0.95
N ALA A 166 -17.08 -12.01 0.88
CA ALA A 166 -17.48 -11.23 -0.27
C ALA A 166 -17.82 -9.80 0.13
N TYR A 167 -17.62 -8.84 -0.79
CA TYR A 167 -18.40 -7.60 -0.74
C TYR A 167 -19.68 -7.77 -1.56
N VAL A 168 -20.80 -7.33 -0.99
CA VAL A 168 -22.10 -7.32 -1.66
C VAL A 168 -22.32 -5.92 -2.23
N VAL A 169 -22.40 -5.83 -3.55
CA VAL A 169 -22.74 -4.60 -4.26
C VAL A 169 -24.14 -4.76 -4.83
N THR A 170 -25.02 -3.82 -4.52
CA THR A 170 -26.42 -3.87 -4.95
C THR A 170 -26.76 -2.58 -5.70
N PRO A 171 -27.40 -2.67 -6.87
CA PRO A 171 -27.96 -1.50 -7.53
C PRO A 171 -29.02 -0.83 -6.65
N PHE A 172 -28.96 0.49 -6.58
CA PHE A 172 -29.88 1.32 -5.83
C PHE A 172 -30.49 2.35 -6.76
N TYR A 173 -31.82 2.32 -6.90
CA TYR A 173 -32.56 3.25 -7.72
C TYR A 173 -32.90 4.49 -6.90
N CYS A 174 -32.32 5.63 -7.26
CA CYS A 174 -32.56 6.91 -6.62
C CYS A 174 -33.88 7.50 -7.14
N THR A 175 -34.91 7.58 -6.30
CA THR A 175 -36.23 8.09 -6.70
C THR A 175 -36.22 9.58 -7.04
N ASP A 176 -35.33 10.34 -6.38
CA ASP A 176 -35.28 11.80 -6.53
C ASP A 176 -34.58 12.23 -7.82
N LEU A 177 -33.64 11.40 -8.30
CA LEU A 177 -32.77 11.70 -9.44
C LEU A 177 -33.09 10.85 -10.67
N GLY A 178 -33.84 9.77 -10.51
CA GLY A 178 -34.20 8.84 -11.60
C GLY A 178 -33.04 7.98 -12.12
N ILE A 179 -31.90 7.96 -11.42
CA ILE A 179 -30.69 7.23 -11.80
C ILE A 179 -30.47 6.00 -10.90
N THR A 180 -29.77 5.00 -11.43
CA THR A 180 -29.33 3.83 -10.67
C THR A 180 -27.85 3.94 -10.32
N ILE A 181 -27.53 3.81 -9.03
CA ILE A 181 -26.15 3.80 -8.53
C ILE A 181 -25.79 2.43 -7.98
N LEU A 182 -24.49 2.10 -7.94
CA LEU A 182 -24.00 0.88 -7.31
C LEU A 182 -23.56 1.18 -5.88
N VAL A 183 -24.20 0.54 -4.91
CA VAL A 183 -23.87 0.72 -3.49
C VAL A 183 -23.19 -0.53 -2.96
N ASN A 184 -21.97 -0.36 -2.43
CA ASN A 184 -21.31 -1.42 -1.67
C ASN A 184 -21.90 -1.48 -0.25
N ARG A 185 -22.61 -2.55 0.05
CA ARG A 185 -23.30 -2.76 1.34
C ARG A 185 -22.40 -3.35 2.43
N GLY A 186 -21.14 -3.65 2.10
CA GLY A 186 -20.15 -4.14 3.05
C GLY A 186 -19.82 -5.61 2.92
N TYR A 187 -19.05 -6.10 3.90
CA TYR A 187 -18.48 -7.44 3.92
C TYR A 187 -19.47 -8.48 4.44
N VAL A 188 -19.47 -9.66 3.79
CA VAL A 188 -20.21 -10.84 4.23
C VAL A 188 -19.27 -12.05 4.26
N PRO A 189 -19.19 -12.79 5.37
CA PRO A 189 -18.40 -14.02 5.45
C PRO A 189 -18.86 -15.06 4.43
N LYS A 190 -17.95 -15.93 3.96
CA LYS A 190 -18.28 -16.93 2.92
C LYS A 190 -19.51 -17.80 3.21
N ARG A 191 -19.77 -18.10 4.49
CA ARG A 191 -20.92 -18.90 4.94
C ARG A 191 -22.27 -18.18 4.78
N LYS A 192 -22.28 -16.84 4.68
CA LYS A 192 -23.48 -16.00 4.67
C LYS A 192 -23.75 -15.28 3.34
N ILE A 193 -23.05 -15.66 2.27
CA ILE A 193 -23.19 -14.99 0.96
C ILE A 193 -24.63 -15.09 0.43
N ARG A 194 -25.28 -16.25 0.60
CA ARG A 194 -26.62 -16.51 0.08
C ARG A 194 -27.64 -15.53 0.69
N PRO A 195 -28.51 -14.88 -0.12
CA PRO A 195 -29.52 -13.92 0.37
C PRO A 195 -30.37 -14.44 1.54
N GLU A 196 -30.79 -15.69 1.47
CA GLU A 196 -31.62 -16.36 2.48
C GLU A 196 -30.96 -16.39 3.86
N SER A 197 -29.63 -16.50 3.90
CA SER A 197 -28.86 -16.53 5.16
C SER A 197 -28.67 -15.15 5.80
N ARG A 198 -29.16 -14.08 5.16
CA ARG A 198 -28.96 -12.68 5.59
C ARG A 198 -30.23 -11.83 5.50
N MET A 199 -31.36 -12.34 6.00
CA MET A 199 -32.65 -11.63 5.98
C MET A 199 -32.59 -10.20 6.53
N LYS A 200 -31.80 -9.94 7.59
CA LYS A 200 -31.62 -8.58 8.15
C LYS A 200 -31.06 -7.58 7.15
N GLY A 201 -30.34 -8.04 6.12
CA GLY A 201 -29.78 -7.18 5.09
C GLY A 201 -30.73 -6.96 3.90
N GLN A 202 -31.81 -7.72 3.74
CA GLN A 202 -32.69 -7.58 2.57
C GLN A 202 -33.79 -6.56 2.83
N VAL A 203 -33.40 -5.28 2.81
CA VAL A 203 -34.31 -4.15 3.03
C VAL A 203 -35.12 -3.88 1.77
N ARG A 204 -36.39 -4.27 1.78
CA ARG A 204 -37.33 -4.07 0.65
C ARG A 204 -38.05 -2.72 0.66
N ALA A 205 -37.93 -1.95 1.75
CA ALA A 205 -38.58 -0.65 1.88
C ALA A 205 -37.70 0.47 1.30
N SER A 206 -38.32 1.62 1.00
CA SER A 206 -37.57 2.84 0.66
C SER A 206 -36.68 3.24 1.83
N HIS A 207 -35.42 3.54 1.53
CA HIS A 207 -34.41 3.87 2.53
C HIS A 207 -33.74 5.19 2.19
N ASP A 208 -33.53 6.00 3.22
CA ASP A 208 -32.81 7.27 3.14
C ASP A 208 -31.35 7.01 3.58
N PHE A 209 -30.41 7.22 2.67
CA PHE A 209 -28.98 7.17 2.95
C PHE A 209 -28.47 8.55 3.35
N THR A 210 -27.52 8.58 4.30
CA THR A 210 -26.85 9.79 4.78
C THR A 210 -25.38 9.52 5.05
#